data_AF-A0A2M9EC36-F1
#
_entry.id   AF-A0A2M9EC36-F1
#
_cell.length_a   1.000
_cell.length_b   1.000
_cell.length_c   1.000
_cell.angle_alpha   90.00
_cell.angle_beta   90.00
_cell.angle_gamma   90.00
#
_symmetry.space_group_name_H-M   'P 1'
#
loop_
_entity.id
_entity.type
_entity.pdbx_description
1 polymer ?
#
loop_
_entity_poly.entity_id
_entity_poly.type
_entity_poly.pdbx_seq_one_letter_code
_entity_poly.pdbx_strand_id
1 'polypeptide(L)'
;MDAIDWHKLAAAIADDDLDSAIELGLLRWDGDTRSLAAAGLADAQIHLITRLRDERLTALAARERYRNRQARLSRQEAERKQRQAQTLATSSSGKPALSGAAAAALARALAKAKR
;
A
#
# COMPACT_ATOMS: atom_id res chain seq x y z
N MET A 1 -22.76 7.52 -21.25
CA MET A 1 -22.25 6.23 -20.76
C MET A 1 -22.31 5.30 -21.95
N ASP A 2 -21.17 5.01 -22.56
CA ASP A 2 -21.16 4.14 -23.73
C ASP A 2 -21.59 2.73 -23.31
N ALA A 3 -22.54 2.17 -24.04
CA ALA A 3 -23.01 0.82 -23.80
C ALA A 3 -21.86 -0.17 -24.05
N ILE A 4 -21.71 -1.15 -23.16
CA ILE A 4 -20.69 -2.19 -23.31
C ILE A 4 -21.12 -3.15 -24.42
N ASP A 5 -20.27 -3.33 -25.43
CA ASP A 5 -20.45 -4.35 -26.47
C ASP A 5 -20.00 -5.71 -25.92
N TRP A 6 -20.95 -6.47 -25.40
CA TRP A 6 -20.67 -7.73 -24.67
C TRP A 6 -20.05 -8.81 -25.55
N HIS A 7 -20.38 -8.86 -26.83
CA HIS A 7 -19.81 -9.85 -27.75
C HIS A 7 -18.35 -9.51 -28.08
N LYS A 8 -18.03 -8.23 -28.31
CA LYS A 8 -16.64 -7.80 -28.47
C LYS A 8 -15.82 -8.03 -27.21
N LEU A 9 -16.41 -7.76 -26.04
CA LEU A 9 -15.75 -8.01 -24.77
C LEU A 9 -15.43 -9.51 -24.60
N ALA A 10 -16.39 -10.38 -24.90
CA ALA A 10 -16.19 -11.83 -24.85
C ALA A 10 -15.14 -12.32 -25.85
N ALA A 11 -15.11 -11.74 -27.07
CA ALA A 11 -14.09 -12.05 -28.06
C ALA A 11 -12.69 -11.64 -27.59
N ALA A 12 -12.52 -10.41 -27.10
CA ALA A 12 -11.24 -9.94 -26.56
C ALA A 12 -10.73 -10.84 -25.41
N ILE A 13 -11.63 -11.27 -24.54
CA ILE A 13 -11.30 -12.21 -23.45
C ILE A 13 -10.92 -13.60 -23.97
N ALA A 14 -11.60 -14.10 -25.00
CA ALA A 14 -11.26 -15.38 -25.62
C ALA A 14 -9.89 -15.35 -26.31
N ASP A 15 -9.49 -14.19 -26.83
CA ASP A 15 -8.20 -13.93 -27.47
C ASP A 15 -7.08 -13.59 -26.45
N ASP A 16 -7.37 -13.63 -25.14
CA ASP A 16 -6.49 -13.21 -24.05
C ASP A 16 -6.02 -11.73 -24.17
N ASP A 17 -6.76 -10.91 -24.94
CA ASP A 17 -6.52 -9.47 -25.10
C ASP A 17 -7.22 -8.71 -23.97
N LEU A 18 -6.54 -8.72 -22.82
CA LEU A 18 -7.03 -8.08 -21.60
C LEU A 18 -7.07 -6.55 -21.71
N ASP A 19 -6.17 -5.94 -22.48
CA ASP A 19 -6.13 -4.49 -22.65
C ASP A 19 -7.36 -4.02 -23.43
N SER A 20 -7.68 -4.67 -24.54
CA SER A 20 -8.92 -4.42 -25.28
C SER A 20 -10.16 -4.70 -24.42
N ALA A 21 -10.15 -5.75 -23.60
CA ALA A 21 -11.26 -6.04 -22.68
C ALA A 21 -11.48 -4.91 -21.66
N ILE A 22 -10.40 -4.32 -21.12
CA ILE A 22 -10.49 -3.18 -20.20
C ILE A 22 -11.07 -1.95 -20.91
N GLU A 23 -10.60 -1.63 -22.12
CA GLU A 23 -11.11 -0.51 -22.92
C GLU A 23 -12.61 -0.67 -23.23
N LEU A 24 -13.02 -1.89 -23.59
CA LEU A 24 -14.42 -2.27 -23.82
C LEU A 24 -15.29 -2.21 -22.55
N GLY A 25 -14.68 -2.09 -21.37
CA GLY A 25 -15.37 -1.77 -20.13
C GLY A 25 -15.46 -2.91 -19.13
N LEU A 26 -14.56 -3.91 -19.19
CA LEU A 26 -14.48 -5.00 -18.21
C LEU A 26 -14.56 -4.51 -16.76
N LEU A 27 -13.84 -3.42 -16.44
CA LEU A 27 -13.80 -2.85 -15.08
C LEU A 27 -14.91 -1.83 -14.81
N ARG A 28 -15.59 -1.34 -15.85
CA ARG A 28 -16.73 -0.41 -15.73
C ARG A 28 -18.04 -1.15 -15.48
N TRP A 29 -18.13 -2.40 -15.92
CA TRP A 29 -19.25 -3.27 -15.63
C TRP A 29 -19.42 -3.45 -14.11
N ASP A 30 -20.66 -3.36 -13.65
CA ASP A 30 -21.04 -3.43 -12.23
C ASP A 30 -20.98 -4.84 -11.65
N GLY A 31 -20.94 -5.88 -12.49
CA GLY A 31 -20.97 -7.28 -12.10
C GLY A 31 -22.35 -7.92 -12.22
N ASP A 32 -23.38 -7.22 -12.71
CA ASP A 32 -24.68 -7.81 -12.96
C ASP A 32 -24.65 -8.75 -14.17
N THR A 33 -24.69 -10.04 -13.90
CA THR A 33 -24.65 -11.09 -14.94
C THR A 33 -25.93 -11.15 -15.78
N ARG A 34 -27.04 -10.56 -15.32
CA ARG A 34 -28.30 -10.52 -16.08
C ARG A 34 -28.15 -9.75 -17.38
N SER A 35 -27.33 -8.69 -17.37
CA SER A 35 -27.05 -7.88 -18.57
C SER A 35 -26.30 -8.69 -19.64
N LEU A 36 -25.42 -9.61 -19.24
CA LEU A 36 -24.72 -10.50 -20.16
C LEU A 36 -25.61 -11.63 -20.67
N ALA A 37 -26.44 -12.21 -19.80
CA ALA A 37 -27.41 -13.22 -20.19
C ALA A 37 -28.45 -12.65 -21.18
N ALA A 38 -28.94 -11.42 -20.93
CA ALA A 38 -29.84 -10.71 -21.84
C ALA A 38 -29.21 -10.40 -23.20
N ALA A 39 -27.89 -10.25 -23.24
CA ALA A 39 -27.12 -10.10 -24.47
C ALA A 39 -26.81 -11.45 -25.17
N GLY A 40 -27.33 -12.57 -24.66
CA GLY A 40 -27.21 -13.88 -25.31
C GLY A 40 -25.85 -14.56 -25.16
N LEU A 41 -25.04 -14.16 -24.18
CA LEU A 41 -23.80 -14.87 -23.88
C LEU A 41 -24.07 -16.23 -23.23
N ALA A 42 -23.24 -17.22 -23.57
CA ALA A 42 -23.28 -18.53 -22.93
C ALA A 42 -22.76 -18.45 -21.48
N ASP A 43 -23.26 -19.32 -20.60
CA ASP A 43 -22.87 -19.35 -19.18
C ASP A 43 -21.35 -19.41 -18.98
N ALA A 44 -20.64 -20.18 -19.82
CA ALA A 44 -19.18 -20.27 -19.78
C ALA A 44 -18.50 -18.91 -20.03
N GLN A 45 -19.01 -18.11 -20.97
CA GLN A 45 -18.49 -16.77 -21.24
C GLN A 45 -18.80 -15.82 -20.08
N ILE A 46 -20.01 -15.88 -19.54
CA ILE A 46 -20.41 -15.07 -18.38
C ILE A 46 -19.49 -15.37 -17.19
N HIS A 47 -19.26 -16.65 -16.89
CA HIS A 47 -18.35 -17.06 -15.81
C HIS A 47 -16.92 -16.57 -16.04
N LEU A 48 -16.40 -16.67 -17.26
CA LEU A 48 -15.05 -16.21 -17.59
C LEU A 48 -14.92 -14.69 -17.42
N ILE A 49 -15.87 -13.91 -17.94
CA ILE A 49 -15.88 -12.44 -17.82
C ILE A 49 -15.95 -12.03 -16.35
N THR A 50 -16.84 -12.65 -15.57
CA THR A 50 -17.01 -12.39 -14.12
C THR A 50 -15.70 -12.66 -13.37
N ARG A 51 -15.12 -13.84 -13.59
CA ARG A 51 -13.87 -14.23 -12.94
C ARG A 51 -12.73 -13.27 -13.26
N LEU A 52 -12.54 -12.93 -14.54
CA LEU A 52 -11.46 -12.04 -14.95
C LEU A 52 -11.62 -10.64 -14.35
N ARG A 53 -12.84 -10.10 -14.35
CA ARG A 53 -13.12 -8.82 -13.69
C ARG A 53 -12.72 -8.86 -12.22
N ASP A 54 -13.16 -9.87 -11.48
CA ASP A 54 -12.90 -9.96 -10.04
C ASP A 54 -11.41 -10.15 -9.73
N GLU A 55 -10.70 -10.94 -10.53
CA GLU A 55 -9.24 -11.08 -10.44
C GLU A 55 -8.53 -9.73 -10.67
N ARG A 56 -8.99 -8.94 -11.64
CA ARG A 56 -8.41 -7.60 -11.91
C ARG A 56 -8.69 -6.62 -10.80
N LEU A 57 -9.93 -6.54 -10.31
CA LEU A 57 -10.28 -5.66 -9.19
C LEU A 57 -9.48 -6.02 -7.94
N THR A 58 -9.33 -7.31 -7.66
CA THR A 58 -8.51 -7.81 -6.55
C THR A 58 -7.04 -7.38 -6.69
N ALA A 59 -6.48 -7.51 -7.89
CA ALA A 59 -5.10 -7.10 -8.16
C ALA A 59 -4.90 -5.58 -8.00
N LEU A 60 -5.85 -4.77 -8.46
CA LEU A 60 -5.82 -3.31 -8.30
C LEU A 60 -5.90 -2.91 -6.83
N ALA A 61 -6.83 -3.49 -6.07
CA ALA A 61 -6.94 -3.25 -4.62
C ALA A 61 -5.66 -3.65 -3.87
N ALA A 62 -5.01 -4.75 -4.27
CA ALA A 62 -3.71 -5.14 -3.71
C ALA A 62 -2.61 -4.08 -4.01
N ARG A 63 -2.55 -3.58 -5.25
CA ARG A 63 -1.63 -2.50 -5.64
C ARG A 63 -1.87 -1.22 -4.85
N GLU A 64 -3.12 -0.84 -4.63
CA GLU A 64 -3.47 0.33 -3.82
C GLU A 64 -3.04 0.17 -2.37
N ARG A 65 -3.30 -0.99 -1.75
CA ARG A 65 -2.82 -1.29 -0.38
C ARG A 65 -1.30 -1.18 -0.28
N TYR A 66 -0.58 -1.68 -1.27
CA TYR A 66 0.87 -1.55 -1.35
C TYR A 66 1.31 -0.08 -1.42
N ARG A 67 0.73 0.71 -2.34
CA ARG A 67 1.02 2.14 -2.47
C ARG A 67 0.74 2.90 -1.17
N ASN A 68 -0.38 2.63 -0.52
CA ASN A 68 -0.74 3.23 0.77
C ASN A 68 0.25 2.88 1.87
N ARG A 69 0.71 1.62 1.93
CA ARG A 69 1.75 1.20 2.87
C ARG A 69 3.06 1.93 2.61
N GLN A 70 3.49 2.02 1.36
CA GLN A 70 4.72 2.72 0.98
C GLN A 70 4.66 4.20 1.34
N ALA A 71 3.53 4.87 1.09
CA ALA A 71 3.33 6.26 1.48
C ALA A 71 3.46 6.46 3.01
N ARG A 72 2.91 5.54 3.81
CA ARG A 72 3.06 5.60 5.28
C ARG A 72 4.51 5.42 5.73
N LEU A 73 5.21 4.44 5.18
CA LEU A 73 6.61 4.17 5.53
C LEU A 73 7.51 5.35 5.14
N SER A 74 7.32 5.91 3.95
CA SER A 74 8.04 7.09 3.49
C SER A 74 7.85 8.29 4.43
N ARG A 75 6.62 8.53 4.92
CA ARG A 75 6.34 9.57 5.92
C ARG A 75 7.09 9.31 7.24
N GLN A 76 7.05 8.08 7.74
CA GLN A 76 7.75 7.70 8.98
C GLN A 76 9.27 7.83 8.84
N GLU A 77 9.83 7.46 7.69
CA GLU A 77 11.26 7.63 7.41
C GLU A 77 11.65 9.12 7.37
N ALA A 78 10.84 9.96 6.73
CA ALA A 78 11.07 11.41 6.70
C ALA A 78 11.04 12.02 8.11
N GLU A 79 10.06 11.64 8.93
CA GLU A 79 9.95 12.10 10.31
C GLU A 79 11.14 11.62 11.17
N ARG A 80 11.56 10.36 11.02
CA ARG A 80 12.74 9.84 11.72
C ARG A 80 14.01 10.60 11.35
N LYS A 81 14.21 10.88 10.05
CA LYS A 81 15.33 11.70 9.57
C LYS A 81 15.30 13.11 10.15
N GLN A 82 14.13 13.76 10.21
CA GLN A 82 13.97 15.06 10.84
C GLN A 82 14.31 15.03 12.34
N ARG A 83 13.80 14.05 13.09
CA ARG A 83 14.11 13.88 14.52
C ARG A 83 15.61 13.63 14.75
N GLN A 84 16.24 12.83 13.89
CA GLN A 84 17.69 12.61 13.95
C GLN A 84 18.49 13.89 13.70
N ALA A 85 18.11 14.67 12.68
CA ALA A 85 18.74 15.97 12.40
C ALA A 85 18.58 16.95 13.57
N GLN A 86 17.40 17.01 14.18
CA GLN A 86 17.14 17.83 15.38
C GLN A 86 17.97 17.37 16.58
N THR A 87 18.07 16.06 16.81
CA THR A 87 18.87 15.50 17.92
C THR A 87 20.36 15.77 17.74
N LEU A 88 20.87 15.66 16.51
CA LEU A 88 22.26 16.03 16.20
C LEU A 88 22.51 17.52 16.46
N ALA A 89 21.59 18.40 16.03
CA ALA A 89 21.67 19.84 16.26
C ALA A 89 21.60 20.23 17.75
N THR A 90 20.87 19.50 18.59
CA THR A 90 20.84 19.76 20.05
C THR A 90 22.03 19.16 20.78
N SER A 91 22.61 18.06 20.29
CA SER A 91 23.79 17.41 20.89
C SER A 91 25.10 18.18 20.74
N SER A 92 25.16 19.16 19.82
CA SER A 92 26.29 20.10 19.73
C SER A 92 26.25 21.19 20.81
N SER A 93 25.15 21.33 21.56
CA SER A 93 25.16 22.01 22.84
C SER A 93 25.76 21.05 23.87
N GLY A 94 26.93 21.41 24.41
CA GLY A 94 27.81 20.51 25.16
C GLY A 94 27.10 19.65 26.21
N LYS A 95 27.59 18.42 26.39
CA LYS A 95 27.11 17.49 27.43
C LYS A 95 26.82 18.25 28.72
N PRO A 96 25.60 18.16 29.28
CA PRO A 96 25.32 18.77 30.57
C PRO A 96 26.32 18.20 31.57
N ALA A 97 27.08 19.08 32.21
CA ALA A 97 28.00 18.69 33.26
C ALA A 97 27.21 17.92 34.33
N LEU A 98 27.76 16.80 34.78
CA LEU A 98 27.18 16.02 35.86
C LEU A 98 26.94 16.97 37.05
N SER A 99 25.74 16.96 37.65
CA SER A 99 25.49 17.79 38.82
C SER A 99 26.48 17.42 39.93
N GLY A 100 26.96 18.40 40.69
CA GLY A 100 28.00 18.17 41.71
C GLY A 100 27.61 17.09 42.74
N ALA A 101 26.32 16.98 43.06
CA ALA A 101 25.78 15.94 43.93
C ALA A 101 25.92 14.53 43.33
N ALA A 102 25.64 14.37 42.03
CA ALA A 102 25.78 13.10 41.34
C ALA A 102 27.26 12.67 41.23
N ALA A 103 28.16 13.63 41.00
CA ALA A 103 29.61 13.36 40.97
C ALA A 103 30.12 12.90 42.34
N ALA A 104 29.68 13.55 43.41
CA ALA A 104 30.05 13.18 44.78
C ALA A 104 29.52 11.80 45.19
N ALA A 105 28.30 11.44 44.76
CA ALA A 105 27.73 10.11 45.03
C ALA A 105 28.52 9.00 44.31
N LEU A 106 28.90 9.23 43.05
CA LEU A 106 29.69 8.28 42.26
C LEU A 106 31.10 8.10 42.86
N ALA A 107 31.74 9.19 43.30
CA ALA A 107 33.05 9.13 43.96
C ALA A 107 33.01 8.28 45.25
N ARG A 108 31.96 8.41 46.07
CA ARG A 108 31.78 7.58 47.29
C ARG A 108 31.53 6.12 46.94
N ALA A 109 30.75 5.85 45.90
CA ALA A 109 30.48 4.48 45.46
C ALA A 109 31.75 3.79 44.95
N LEU A 110 32.59 4.48 44.16
CA LEU A 110 33.89 3.97 43.73
C LEU A 110 34.84 3.74 44.91
N ALA A 111 34.90 4.68 45.86
CA ALA A 111 35.73 4.52 47.06
C ALA A 111 35.30 3.32 47.92
N LYS A 112 34.00 3.01 47.96
CA LYS A 112 33.47 1.83 48.65
C LYS A 112 33.73 0.52 47.89
N ALA A 113 33.72 0.55 46.56
CA ALA A 113 33.98 -0.62 45.72
C ALA A 113 35.46 -1.02 45.64
N LYS A 114 36.36 -0.07 45.93
CA LYS A 114 37.83 -0.27 45.91
C LYS A 114 38.42 -0.57 47.29
N ARG A 115 37.57 -0.75 48.30
CA ARG A 115 37.92 -1.00 49.71
C ARG A 115 37.44 -2.38 50.10
#